data_AF-A0A3S5JEY3-F1
#
_entry.id   AF-A0A3S5JEY3-F1
#
_cell.length_a   1.000
_cell.length_b   1.000
_cell.length_c   1.000
_cell.angle_alpha   90.00
_cell.angle_beta   90.00
_cell.angle_gamma   90.00
#
_symmetry.space_group_name_H-M   'P 1'
#
loop_
_entity.id
_entity.type
_entity.pdbx_description
1 polymer ?
#
loop_
_entity_poly.entity_id
_entity_poly.type
_entity_poly.pdbx_seq_one_letter_code
_entity_poly.pdbx_strand_id
1 'polypeptide(L)'
;MASTTCRAYTDPIGYVISNQAKKPITFAIAQRRIGYDTPPYVIAELSGNHNGELSRALRLIDVAAEAGVDAVKLQTYRADTITIDHDGPGFRINEGLWEGRTLYELYEEAHTPWEWHPALFDHARSLGLAIFSSPFDETAIDFLETLDVPAYKIASFEAIDIGLIMAAARTGKPLIISTGLANLDEIEQAITAARNSGDGGVALLHCVSGYPTPVGEANLATISDMAARFEANVGLSDHTMSTAVPVAAVALGAVIIEKHITLARADGGPDAEFSLEPDELAQLVTQVHDAWQARGEVGYSRKPSEAAMLPFRRSLYVVADVAEGEIFDNNNVRSIRPGLGLPPRELPQILGRRASRDLARGTPLAHGDIDE
;
A
#
# COMPACT_ATOMS: atom_id res chain seq x y z
N MET A 1 47.17 -1.33 -4.58
CA MET A 1 46.67 -0.58 -5.76
C MET A 1 45.82 -1.56 -6.55
N ALA A 2 44.51 -1.43 -6.75
CA ALA A 2 43.58 -0.33 -6.56
C ALA A 2 42.27 -0.84 -5.93
N SER A 3 41.71 -0.04 -5.02
CA SER A 3 40.38 -0.22 -4.43
C SER A 3 39.37 0.39 -5.40
N THR A 4 38.41 -0.40 -5.88
CA THR A 4 37.31 0.09 -6.71
C THR A 4 36.29 0.78 -5.81
N THR A 5 36.44 2.09 -5.65
CA THR A 5 35.42 2.94 -5.01
C THR A 5 34.22 3.07 -5.95
N CYS A 6 33.09 2.55 -5.51
CA CYS A 6 31.79 2.78 -6.15
C CYS A 6 31.46 4.27 -6.05
N ARG A 7 31.46 4.99 -7.17
CA ARG A 7 31.02 6.39 -7.22
C ARG A 7 29.50 6.42 -7.04
N ALA A 8 29.05 7.07 -5.96
CA ALA A 8 27.67 7.47 -5.80
C ALA A 8 27.29 8.45 -6.93
N TYR A 9 26.24 8.12 -7.68
CA TYR A 9 25.60 9.05 -8.60
C TYR A 9 24.69 9.96 -7.76
N THR A 10 25.04 11.24 -7.65
CA THR A 10 24.18 12.23 -7.00
C THR A 10 23.17 12.75 -8.02
N ASP A 11 21.90 12.42 -7.80
CA ASP A 11 20.76 13.04 -8.49
C ASP A 11 20.68 14.54 -8.09
N PRO A 12 20.26 15.48 -8.97
CA PRO A 12 20.26 16.92 -8.66
C PRO A 12 19.30 17.33 -7.53
N ILE A 13 18.55 16.39 -6.95
CA ILE A 13 17.60 16.60 -5.85
C ILE A 13 18.15 16.08 -4.49
N GLY A 14 19.40 15.59 -4.43
CA GLY A 14 20.09 15.42 -3.15
C GLY A 14 19.58 14.30 -2.23
N TYR A 15 18.82 13.33 -2.75
CA TYR A 15 18.53 12.09 -2.00
C TYR A 15 19.57 11.01 -2.32
N VAL A 16 20.40 10.68 -1.33
CA VAL A 16 21.14 9.42 -1.32
C VAL A 16 20.15 8.33 -0.95
N ILE A 17 19.65 7.56 -1.93
CA ILE A 17 18.97 6.29 -1.65
C ILE A 17 20.04 5.33 -1.15
N SER A 18 20.24 5.29 0.16
CA SER A 18 21.10 4.28 0.78
C SER A 18 20.43 2.92 0.64
N ASN A 19 20.90 2.10 -0.31
CA ASN A 19 20.54 0.69 -0.47
C ASN A 19 21.14 -0.20 0.64
N GLN A 20 21.14 0.24 1.89
CA GLN A 20 21.32 -0.65 3.03
C GLN A 20 19.94 -1.13 3.44
N ALA A 21 19.68 -2.43 3.30
CA ALA A 21 18.46 -3.06 3.78
C ALA A 21 18.34 -2.83 5.29
N LYS A 22 17.63 -1.76 5.67
CA LYS A 22 17.25 -1.49 7.05
C LYS A 22 16.33 -2.63 7.51
N LYS A 23 16.53 -3.10 8.74
CA LYS A 23 15.68 -4.14 9.34
C LYS A 23 14.21 -3.71 9.20
N PRO A 24 13.32 -4.56 8.67
CA PRO A 24 11.92 -4.19 8.54
C PRO A 24 11.32 -4.00 9.93
N ILE A 25 10.73 -2.84 10.18
CA ILE A 25 9.92 -2.60 11.38
C ILE A 25 8.68 -3.46 11.23
N THR A 26 8.53 -4.42 12.11
CA THR A 26 7.42 -5.37 12.03
C THR A 26 6.80 -5.53 13.40
N PHE A 27 5.48 -5.57 13.39
CA PHE A 27 4.63 -5.93 14.51
C PHE A 27 3.49 -6.79 13.96
N ALA A 28 2.59 -7.26 14.81
CA ALA A 28 1.44 -8.02 14.38
C ALA A 28 0.16 -7.39 14.90
N ILE A 29 -0.88 -7.41 14.08
CA ILE A 29 -2.25 -7.13 14.51
C ILE A 29 -2.97 -8.49 14.50
N ALA A 30 -3.47 -8.89 15.67
CA ALA A 30 -3.91 -10.26 15.91
C ALA A 30 -2.82 -11.27 15.50
N GLN A 31 -3.06 -12.09 14.47
CA GLN A 31 -2.12 -13.11 13.99
C GLN A 31 -1.38 -12.72 12.70
N ARG A 32 -1.58 -11.49 12.19
CA ARG A 32 -1.04 -11.04 10.90
C ARG A 32 0.11 -10.07 11.13
N ARG A 33 1.29 -10.42 10.61
CA ARG A 33 2.47 -9.54 10.61
C ARG A 33 2.25 -8.38 9.64
N ILE A 34 2.58 -7.17 10.10
CA ILE A 34 2.57 -5.92 9.34
C ILE A 34 4.00 -5.57 8.96
N GLY A 35 4.26 -5.40 7.66
CA GLY A 35 5.56 -5.03 7.15
C GLY A 35 5.59 -4.91 5.64
N TYR A 36 6.67 -4.33 5.12
CA TYR A 36 6.87 -4.14 3.68
C TYR A 36 6.94 -5.47 2.91
N ASP A 37 7.46 -6.51 3.54
CA ASP A 37 7.68 -7.84 2.96
C ASP A 37 6.49 -8.81 3.11
N THR A 38 5.38 -8.35 3.70
CA THR A 38 4.13 -9.11 3.81
C THR A 38 3.07 -8.56 2.88
N PRO A 39 2.07 -9.37 2.47
CA PRO A 39 0.89 -8.85 1.78
C PRO A 39 0.26 -7.69 2.55
N PRO A 40 -0.26 -6.66 1.86
CA PRO A 40 -0.84 -5.49 2.50
C PRO A 40 -2.01 -5.91 3.39
N TYR A 41 -2.15 -5.24 4.53
CA TYR A 41 -3.23 -5.47 5.48
C TYR A 41 -4.43 -4.59 5.14
N VAL A 42 -5.56 -5.20 4.77
CA VAL A 42 -6.76 -4.49 4.32
C VAL A 42 -7.77 -4.35 5.46
N ILE A 43 -8.19 -3.11 5.72
CA ILE A 43 -9.15 -2.75 6.76
C ILE A 43 -10.43 -2.23 6.10
N ALA A 44 -11.55 -2.90 6.39
CA ALA A 44 -12.89 -2.41 6.07
C ALA A 44 -13.40 -1.54 7.22
N GLU A 45 -13.58 -0.25 6.96
CA GLU A 45 -14.12 0.71 7.92
C GLU A 45 -15.66 0.75 7.83
N LEU A 46 -16.34 0.48 8.94
CA LEU A 46 -17.81 0.52 9.00
C LEU A 46 -18.33 1.94 9.17
N SER A 47 -17.65 2.77 9.98
CA SER A 47 -18.12 4.10 10.37
C SER A 47 -19.61 4.09 10.80
N GLY A 48 -20.36 5.14 10.47
CA GLY A 48 -21.82 5.23 10.64
C GLY A 48 -22.66 4.53 9.57
N ASN A 49 -22.09 3.76 8.64
CA ASN A 49 -22.83 3.12 7.54
C ASN A 49 -23.77 1.97 8.00
N HIS A 50 -23.75 1.65 9.29
CA HIS A 50 -24.76 0.80 9.92
C HIS A 50 -26.13 1.48 10.04
N ASN A 51 -26.25 2.79 9.78
CA ASN A 51 -27.52 3.54 9.70
C ASN A 51 -28.47 3.27 10.88
N GLY A 52 -27.93 3.23 12.10
CA GLY A 52 -28.73 2.96 13.30
C GLY A 52 -29.28 1.54 13.45
N GLU A 53 -28.81 0.54 12.69
CA GLU A 53 -29.27 -0.86 12.80
C GLU A 53 -28.14 -1.87 13.05
N LEU A 54 -28.21 -2.60 14.18
CA LEU A 54 -27.24 -3.67 14.51
C LEU A 54 -27.20 -4.78 13.46
N SER A 55 -28.36 -5.20 12.93
CA SER A 55 -28.42 -6.22 11.87
C SER A 55 -27.67 -5.79 10.61
N ARG A 56 -27.69 -4.50 10.29
CA ARG A 56 -26.93 -3.94 9.17
C ARG A 56 -25.43 -3.93 9.46
N ALA A 57 -25.02 -3.56 10.67
CA ALA A 57 -23.62 -3.64 11.10
C ALA A 57 -23.06 -5.07 11.02
N LEU A 58 -23.83 -6.06 11.47
CA LEU A 58 -23.47 -7.48 11.35
C LEU A 58 -23.35 -7.90 9.87
N ARG A 59 -24.25 -7.43 9.00
CA ARG A 59 -24.17 -7.71 7.56
C ARG A 59 -22.96 -7.05 6.89
N LEU A 60 -22.54 -5.86 7.32
CA LEU A 60 -21.31 -5.22 6.84
C LEU A 60 -20.07 -6.06 7.21
N ILE A 61 -20.05 -6.65 8.40
CA ILE A 61 -18.99 -7.59 8.81
C ILE A 61 -19.00 -8.84 7.92
N ASP A 62 -20.18 -9.39 7.59
CA ASP A 62 -20.29 -10.53 6.67
C ASP A 62 -19.68 -10.19 5.31
N VAL A 63 -20.03 -9.03 4.74
CA VAL A 63 -19.50 -8.56 3.45
C VAL A 63 -17.99 -8.38 3.50
N ALA A 64 -17.46 -7.82 4.59
CA ALA A 64 -16.03 -7.68 4.78
C ALA A 64 -15.32 -9.06 4.81
N ALA A 65 -15.90 -10.04 5.51
CA ALA A 65 -15.40 -11.41 5.56
C ALA A 65 -15.46 -12.10 4.19
N GLU A 66 -16.59 -11.98 3.49
CA GLU A 66 -16.81 -12.51 2.13
C GLU A 66 -15.78 -11.95 1.14
N ALA A 67 -15.42 -10.67 1.26
CA ALA A 67 -14.41 -10.02 0.42
C ALA A 67 -12.96 -10.42 0.76
N GLY A 68 -12.72 -11.00 1.94
CA GLY A 68 -11.40 -11.45 2.38
C GLY A 68 -10.49 -10.33 2.90
N VAL A 69 -11.06 -9.29 3.54
CA VAL A 69 -10.25 -8.29 4.25
C VAL A 69 -9.54 -8.90 5.47
N ASP A 70 -8.51 -8.25 5.98
CA ASP A 70 -7.81 -8.73 7.18
C ASP A 70 -8.52 -8.27 8.48
N ALA A 71 -9.18 -7.10 8.45
CA ALA A 71 -9.88 -6.56 9.60
C ALA A 71 -11.12 -5.73 9.28
N VAL A 72 -12.01 -5.67 10.27
CA VAL A 72 -13.06 -4.67 10.38
C VAL A 72 -12.66 -3.61 11.41
N LYS A 73 -12.95 -2.35 11.11
CA LYS A 73 -12.77 -1.22 12.02
C LYS A 73 -14.10 -0.54 12.34
N LEU A 74 -14.26 -0.17 13.61
CA LEU A 74 -15.36 0.63 14.14
C LEU A 74 -14.87 2.03 14.59
N GLN A 75 -15.81 2.85 15.05
CA GLN A 75 -15.53 4.08 15.77
C GLN A 75 -16.22 4.03 17.13
N THR A 76 -15.49 4.31 18.21
CA THR A 76 -15.97 4.24 19.58
C THR A 76 -15.86 5.60 20.23
N TYR A 77 -16.99 6.28 20.28
CA TYR A 77 -17.17 7.57 20.96
C TYR A 77 -18.65 7.71 21.35
N ARG A 78 -18.95 8.81 22.03
CA ARG A 78 -20.31 9.33 22.14
C ARG A 78 -20.30 10.81 21.77
N ALA A 79 -21.44 11.36 21.37
CA ALA A 79 -21.51 12.77 20.99
C ALA A 79 -21.07 13.69 22.14
N ASP A 80 -21.33 13.30 23.39
CA ASP A 80 -20.95 14.02 24.62
C ASP A 80 -19.46 13.91 24.99
N THR A 81 -18.72 12.94 24.44
CA THR A 81 -17.28 12.81 24.69
C THR A 81 -16.43 13.47 23.60
N ILE A 82 -16.91 13.51 22.36
CA ILE A 82 -16.18 14.10 21.22
C ILE A 82 -16.57 15.56 20.95
N THR A 83 -17.76 16.00 21.38
CA THR A 83 -18.22 17.38 21.23
C THR A 83 -19.19 17.75 22.36
N ILE A 84 -19.91 18.87 22.22
CA ILE A 84 -20.96 19.29 23.16
C ILE A 84 -22.24 19.63 22.39
N ASP A 85 -23.39 19.48 23.04
CA ASP A 85 -24.70 19.89 22.50
C ASP A 85 -24.78 21.42 22.43
N HIS A 86 -24.35 21.97 21.29
CA HIS A 86 -24.23 23.39 21.06
C HIS A 86 -24.36 23.69 19.56
N ASP A 87 -24.96 24.83 19.22
CA ASP A 87 -25.24 25.23 17.83
C ASP A 87 -24.62 26.59 17.43
N GLY A 88 -23.76 27.14 18.29
CA GLY A 88 -23.04 28.39 18.01
C GLY A 88 -21.90 28.25 16.99
N PRO A 89 -21.21 29.36 16.67
CA PRO A 89 -20.12 29.37 15.68
C PRO A 89 -19.06 28.32 15.99
N GLY A 90 -18.72 27.50 15.00
CA GLY A 90 -17.78 26.38 15.12
C GLY A 90 -18.41 25.01 15.43
N PHE A 91 -19.68 24.97 15.85
CA PHE A 91 -20.41 23.71 16.10
C PHE A 91 -21.43 23.37 15.01
N ARG A 92 -21.66 24.29 14.06
CA ARG A 92 -22.48 24.08 12.86
C ARG A 92 -21.62 23.84 11.64
N ILE A 93 -21.99 22.84 10.86
CA ILE A 93 -21.34 22.49 9.59
C ILE A 93 -21.97 23.33 8.49
N ASN A 94 -21.14 24.09 7.76
CA ASN A 94 -21.61 25.08 6.79
C ASN A 94 -21.36 24.68 5.32
N GLU A 95 -20.70 23.55 5.09
CA GLU A 95 -20.35 23.08 3.76
C GLU A 95 -20.15 21.56 3.75
N GLY A 96 -20.20 20.96 2.56
CA GLY A 96 -19.95 19.54 2.34
C GLY A 96 -21.14 18.64 2.65
N LEU A 97 -20.85 17.34 2.78
CA LEU A 97 -21.85 16.26 2.89
C LEU A 97 -22.83 16.43 4.07
N TRP A 98 -22.40 17.11 5.11
CA TRP A 98 -23.13 17.26 6.37
C TRP A 98 -23.61 18.70 6.63
N GLU A 99 -23.67 19.53 5.59
CA GLU A 99 -24.12 20.92 5.67
C GLU A 99 -25.47 21.05 6.42
N GLY A 100 -25.55 22.03 7.32
CA GLY A 100 -26.77 22.40 8.05
C GLY A 100 -26.93 21.70 9.41
N ARG A 101 -26.15 20.66 9.68
CA ARG A 101 -26.17 19.91 10.96
C ARG A 101 -25.27 20.55 12.01
N THR A 102 -25.57 20.31 13.29
CA THR A 102 -24.57 20.49 14.35
C THR A 102 -23.63 19.27 14.42
N LEU A 103 -22.44 19.47 14.99
CA LEU A 103 -21.52 18.36 15.28
C LEU A 103 -22.18 17.32 16.19
N TYR A 104 -22.91 17.77 17.22
CA TYR A 104 -23.59 16.88 18.15
C TYR A 104 -24.64 16.02 17.45
N GLU A 105 -25.48 16.61 16.58
CA GLU A 105 -26.47 15.88 15.78
C GLU A 105 -25.81 14.86 14.86
N LEU A 106 -24.69 15.20 14.23
CA LEU A 106 -23.95 14.28 13.35
C LEU A 106 -23.40 13.09 14.11
N TYR A 107 -22.69 13.35 15.20
CA TYR A 107 -22.04 12.31 16.00
C TYR A 107 -23.06 11.44 16.75
N GLU A 108 -24.19 11.99 17.17
CA GLU A 108 -25.28 11.21 17.77
C GLU A 108 -25.89 10.23 16.75
N GLU A 109 -26.06 10.61 15.49
CA GLU A 109 -26.53 9.70 14.45
C GLU A 109 -25.47 8.65 14.05
N ALA A 110 -24.22 9.09 13.91
CA ALA A 110 -23.16 8.29 13.29
C ALA A 110 -22.47 7.31 14.24
N HIS A 111 -22.52 7.54 15.56
CA HIS A 111 -21.80 6.68 16.50
C HIS A 111 -22.31 5.24 16.47
N THR A 112 -21.40 4.28 16.63
CA THR A 112 -21.78 2.89 16.91
C THR A 112 -22.15 2.76 18.39
N PRO A 113 -23.38 2.33 18.73
CA PRO A 113 -23.78 2.14 20.12
C PRO A 113 -22.84 1.17 20.85
N TRP A 114 -22.45 1.53 22.07
CA TRP A 114 -21.44 0.79 22.83
C TRP A 114 -21.91 -0.63 23.15
N GLU A 115 -23.20 -0.79 23.46
CA GLU A 115 -23.84 -2.07 23.70
C GLU A 115 -23.82 -3.04 22.51
N TRP A 116 -23.57 -2.54 21.29
CA TRP A 116 -23.44 -3.39 20.10
C TRP A 116 -22.05 -4.01 19.97
N HIS A 117 -21.02 -3.36 20.50
CA HIS A 117 -19.64 -3.77 20.28
C HIS A 117 -19.38 -5.23 20.70
N PRO A 118 -19.86 -5.75 21.86
CA PRO A 118 -19.69 -7.17 22.18
C PRO A 118 -20.22 -8.11 21.09
N ALA A 119 -21.43 -7.85 20.56
CA ALA A 119 -22.04 -8.68 19.52
C ALA A 119 -21.28 -8.58 18.18
N LEU A 120 -20.82 -7.37 17.82
CA LEU A 120 -20.02 -7.15 16.61
C LEU A 120 -18.66 -7.86 16.71
N PHE A 121 -18.01 -7.79 17.88
CA PHE A 121 -16.73 -8.42 18.14
C PHE A 121 -16.83 -9.95 18.10
N ASP A 122 -17.83 -10.51 18.77
CA ASP A 122 -18.07 -11.95 18.75
C ASP A 122 -18.38 -12.45 17.33
N HIS A 123 -19.17 -11.69 16.57
CA HIS A 123 -19.50 -12.03 15.18
C HIS A 123 -18.25 -12.03 14.28
N ALA A 124 -17.46 -10.95 14.28
CA ALA A 124 -16.24 -10.87 13.49
C ALA A 124 -15.23 -11.98 13.86
N ARG A 125 -15.06 -12.27 15.15
CA ARG A 125 -14.21 -13.36 15.64
C ARG A 125 -14.70 -14.73 15.16
N SER A 126 -16.01 -14.96 15.14
CA SER A 126 -16.58 -16.21 14.63
C SER A 126 -16.28 -16.46 13.15
N LEU A 127 -16.04 -15.39 12.39
CA LEU A 127 -15.64 -15.41 10.99
C LEU A 127 -14.10 -15.44 10.81
N GLY A 128 -13.33 -15.41 11.90
CA GLY A 128 -11.86 -15.36 11.87
C GLY A 128 -11.28 -14.00 11.47
N LEU A 129 -12.09 -12.93 11.49
CA LEU A 129 -11.64 -11.57 11.22
C LEU A 129 -11.08 -10.90 12.47
N ALA A 130 -10.03 -10.11 12.31
CA ALA A 130 -9.64 -9.14 13.32
C ALA A 130 -10.67 -8.01 13.36
N ILE A 131 -10.94 -7.48 14.56
CA ILE A 131 -11.81 -6.34 14.76
C ILE A 131 -11.23 -5.44 15.83
N PHE A 132 -11.22 -4.14 15.55
CA PHE A 132 -10.75 -3.10 16.46
C PHE A 132 -11.49 -1.79 16.16
N SER A 133 -11.15 -0.72 16.88
CA SER A 133 -11.85 0.54 16.76
C SER A 133 -10.92 1.75 16.87
N SER A 134 -11.42 2.90 16.43
CA SER A 134 -10.88 4.20 16.77
C SER A 134 -11.48 4.72 18.09
N PRO A 135 -10.71 4.86 19.19
CA PRO A 135 -11.14 5.62 20.35
C PRO A 135 -10.94 7.12 20.10
N PHE A 136 -11.83 7.94 20.68
CA PHE A 136 -11.75 9.41 20.60
C PHE A 136 -11.53 10.07 21.97
N ASP A 137 -11.52 9.27 23.04
CA ASP A 137 -11.24 9.69 24.40
C ASP A 137 -10.81 8.47 25.25
N GLU A 138 -10.34 8.70 26.49
CA GLU A 138 -9.86 7.63 27.38
C GLU A 138 -10.95 6.63 27.79
N THR A 139 -12.22 7.04 27.89
CA THR A 139 -13.32 6.13 28.25
C THR A 139 -13.58 5.10 27.15
N ALA A 140 -13.36 5.49 25.88
CA ALA A 140 -13.40 4.56 24.75
C ALA A 140 -12.25 3.56 24.80
N ILE A 141 -11.05 3.98 25.22
CA ILE A 141 -9.90 3.06 25.43
C ILE A 141 -10.25 2.05 26.52
N ASP A 142 -10.71 2.51 27.68
CA ASP A 142 -11.09 1.66 28.81
C ASP A 142 -12.14 0.62 28.40
N PHE A 143 -13.15 1.04 27.64
CA PHE A 143 -14.17 0.13 27.12
C PHE A 143 -13.60 -0.89 26.14
N LEU A 144 -12.79 -0.46 25.17
CA LEU A 144 -12.20 -1.35 24.18
C LEU A 144 -11.24 -2.38 24.79
N GLU A 145 -10.58 -2.08 25.91
CA GLU A 145 -9.78 -3.06 26.66
C GLU A 145 -10.65 -4.17 27.25
N THR A 146 -11.90 -3.90 27.64
CA THR A 146 -12.84 -4.95 28.07
C THR A 146 -13.20 -5.93 26.94
N LEU A 147 -12.99 -5.51 25.70
CA LEU A 147 -13.22 -6.31 24.50
C LEU A 147 -11.96 -6.98 23.97
N ASP A 148 -10.78 -6.78 24.58
CA ASP A 148 -9.47 -7.29 24.13
C ASP A 148 -9.21 -7.00 22.63
N VAL A 149 -9.15 -5.72 22.29
CA VAL A 149 -8.79 -5.29 20.93
C VAL A 149 -7.36 -5.69 20.57
N PRO A 150 -7.08 -6.07 19.31
CA PRO A 150 -5.74 -6.42 18.85
C PRO A 150 -4.87 -5.20 18.49
N ALA A 151 -5.45 -4.02 18.35
CA ALA A 151 -4.79 -2.76 17.98
C ALA A 151 -5.73 -1.57 18.22
N TYR A 152 -5.20 -0.35 18.15
CA TYR A 152 -5.97 0.89 18.12
C TYR A 152 -5.74 1.67 16.83
N LYS A 153 -6.79 2.33 16.34
CA LYS A 153 -6.71 3.33 15.28
C LYS A 153 -6.80 4.73 15.88
N ILE A 154 -5.83 5.59 15.63
CA ILE A 154 -5.98 7.03 15.89
C ILE A 154 -6.44 7.69 14.59
N ALA A 155 -7.61 8.35 14.64
CA ALA A 155 -8.17 9.04 13.48
C ALA A 155 -7.38 10.32 13.17
N SER A 156 -7.55 10.86 11.95
CA SER A 156 -6.73 11.98 11.44
C SER A 156 -6.88 13.25 12.28
N PHE A 157 -8.09 13.53 12.78
CA PHE A 157 -8.38 14.72 13.58
C PHE A 157 -7.73 14.62 14.97
N GLU A 158 -7.63 13.40 15.50
CA GLU A 158 -7.02 13.07 16.79
C GLU A 158 -5.49 12.85 16.69
N ALA A 159 -4.88 12.97 15.50
CA ALA A 159 -3.44 12.83 15.34
C ALA A 159 -2.62 13.88 16.12
N ILE A 160 -3.24 15.01 16.46
CA ILE A 160 -2.67 16.07 17.30
C ILE A 160 -2.93 15.86 18.80
N ASP A 161 -3.82 14.93 19.18
CA ASP A 161 -4.11 14.62 20.59
C ASP A 161 -3.05 13.66 21.15
N ILE A 162 -1.94 14.26 21.58
CA ILE A 162 -0.82 13.53 22.18
C ILE A 162 -1.25 12.79 23.44
N GLY A 163 -2.20 13.31 24.22
CA GLY A 163 -2.69 12.65 25.43
C GLY A 163 -3.35 11.31 25.10
N LEU A 164 -4.28 11.33 24.14
CA LEU A 164 -4.97 10.14 23.65
C LEU A 164 -4.01 9.10 23.05
N ILE A 165 -3.05 9.55 22.22
CA ILE A 165 -2.04 8.66 21.62
C ILE A 165 -1.21 7.96 22.70
N MET A 166 -0.75 8.71 23.72
CA MET A 166 0.00 8.14 24.83
C MET A 166 -0.84 7.16 25.65
N ALA A 167 -2.11 7.47 25.91
CA ALA A 167 -3.02 6.59 26.64
C ALA A 167 -3.21 5.26 25.89
N ALA A 168 -3.51 5.31 24.59
CA ALA A 168 -3.67 4.11 23.76
C ALA A 168 -2.36 3.30 23.69
N ALA A 169 -1.20 3.95 23.55
CA ALA A 169 0.08 3.28 23.48
C ALA A 169 0.48 2.55 24.78
N ARG A 170 0.12 3.09 25.95
CA ARG A 170 0.43 2.47 27.25
C ARG A 170 -0.25 1.12 27.47
N THR A 171 -1.29 0.78 26.72
CA THR A 171 -1.91 -0.55 26.72
C THR A 171 -0.95 -1.64 26.20
N GLY A 172 0.11 -1.25 25.49
CA GLY A 172 1.04 -2.17 24.82
C GLY A 172 0.51 -2.73 23.50
N LYS A 173 -0.67 -2.31 23.05
CA LYS A 173 -1.26 -2.73 21.77
C LYS A 173 -0.65 -1.92 20.60
N PRO A 174 -0.58 -2.48 19.39
CA PRO A 174 -0.19 -1.75 18.20
C PRO A 174 -1.08 -0.54 17.90
N LEU A 175 -0.50 0.52 17.31
CA LEU A 175 -1.22 1.72 16.89
C LEU A 175 -1.15 1.94 15.38
N ILE A 176 -2.27 2.33 14.79
CA ILE A 176 -2.37 2.82 13.42
C ILE A 176 -2.85 4.28 13.43
N ILE A 177 -1.99 5.22 13.09
CA ILE A 177 -2.27 6.67 13.18
C ILE A 177 -2.49 7.25 11.78
N SER A 178 -3.68 7.76 11.47
CA SER A 178 -3.89 8.48 10.20
C SER A 178 -3.38 9.90 10.32
N THR A 179 -2.84 10.44 9.23
CA THR A 179 -2.17 11.75 9.23
C THR A 179 -2.84 12.77 8.31
N GLY A 180 -4.15 12.64 8.08
CA GLY A 180 -4.89 13.66 7.32
C GLY A 180 -4.93 14.97 8.10
N LEU A 181 -4.83 16.11 7.42
CA LEU A 181 -4.72 17.47 8.00
C LEU A 181 -3.41 17.75 8.76
N ALA A 182 -2.74 16.71 9.28
CA ALA A 182 -1.51 16.86 10.05
C ALA A 182 -0.34 17.33 9.17
N ASN A 183 0.39 18.33 9.66
CA ASN A 183 1.65 18.76 9.09
C ASN A 183 2.83 17.89 9.58
N LEU A 184 4.03 18.15 9.06
CA LEU A 184 5.21 17.36 9.38
C LEU A 184 5.53 17.30 10.89
N ASP A 185 5.43 18.43 11.58
CA ASP A 185 5.75 18.53 13.01
C ASP A 185 4.71 17.81 13.88
N GLU A 186 3.44 17.84 13.47
CA GLU A 186 2.36 17.12 14.13
C GLU A 186 2.52 15.60 13.98
N ILE A 187 2.89 15.13 12.78
CA ILE A 187 3.16 13.70 12.54
C ILE A 187 4.36 13.22 13.38
N GLU A 188 5.45 14.02 13.43
CA GLU A 188 6.63 13.71 14.24
C GLU A 188 6.27 13.61 15.73
N GLN A 189 5.45 14.53 16.25
CA GLN A 189 4.97 14.49 17.63
C GLN A 189 4.13 13.25 17.90
N ALA A 190 3.18 12.92 17.02
CA ALA A 190 2.30 11.77 17.15
C ALA A 190 3.08 10.44 17.20
N ILE A 191 3.97 10.20 16.23
CA ILE A 191 4.73 8.94 16.18
C ILE A 191 5.73 8.84 17.33
N THR A 192 6.34 9.95 17.74
CA THR A 192 7.26 10.00 18.89
C THR A 192 6.52 9.69 20.18
N ALA A 193 5.33 10.27 20.40
CA ALA A 193 4.51 10.02 21.56
C ALA A 193 4.10 8.54 21.66
N ALA A 194 3.69 7.94 20.54
CA ALA A 194 3.34 6.51 20.47
C ALA A 194 4.54 5.63 20.84
N ARG A 195 5.71 5.84 20.20
CA ARG A 195 6.95 5.07 20.42
C ARG A 195 7.49 5.18 21.85
N ASN A 196 7.34 6.34 22.47
CA ASN A 196 7.84 6.57 23.83
C ASN A 196 6.90 6.02 24.92
N SER A 197 5.65 5.71 24.57
CA SER A 197 4.62 5.34 25.55
C SER A 197 4.27 3.85 25.54
N GLY A 198 4.66 3.12 24.50
CA GLY A 198 4.44 1.67 24.38
C GLY A 198 5.33 1.01 23.32
N ASP A 199 5.39 -0.31 23.34
CA ASP A 199 6.24 -1.15 22.48
C ASP A 199 5.45 -2.05 21.50
N GLY A 200 4.12 -1.90 21.43
CA GLY A 200 3.23 -2.68 20.55
C GLY A 200 3.43 -2.48 19.04
N GLY A 201 4.22 -1.49 18.65
CA GLY A 201 4.47 -1.11 17.26
C GLY A 201 3.52 -0.01 16.76
N VAL A 202 3.98 0.75 15.77
CA VAL A 202 3.24 1.88 15.21
C VAL A 202 3.32 1.87 13.68
N ALA A 203 2.19 2.11 13.04
CA ALA A 203 2.10 2.43 11.61
C ALA A 203 1.44 3.80 11.42
N LEU A 204 1.86 4.50 10.37
CA LEU A 204 1.22 5.73 9.92
C LEU A 204 0.36 5.43 8.69
N LEU A 205 -0.79 6.09 8.54
CA LEU A 205 -1.53 6.09 7.28
C LEU A 205 -1.48 7.48 6.68
N HIS A 206 -0.90 7.60 5.48
CA HIS A 206 -1.14 8.77 4.66
C HIS A 206 -2.65 8.88 4.39
N CYS A 207 -3.18 10.08 4.43
CA CYS A 207 -4.61 10.32 4.35
C CYS A 207 -4.87 11.74 3.89
N VAL A 208 -5.93 11.93 3.10
CA VAL A 208 -6.51 13.24 2.83
C VAL A 208 -7.92 13.23 3.40
N SER A 209 -8.22 14.13 4.33
CA SER A 209 -9.52 14.22 5.00
C SER A 209 -10.54 15.01 4.16
N GLY A 210 -10.68 14.64 2.89
CA GLY A 210 -11.74 15.12 2.00
C GLY A 210 -12.72 13.99 1.72
N TYR A 211 -14.02 14.27 1.79
CA TYR A 211 -15.07 13.24 1.75
C TYR A 211 -16.12 13.56 0.67
N PRO A 212 -15.97 13.05 -0.57
CA PRO A 212 -14.84 12.28 -1.09
C PRO A 212 -13.61 13.13 -1.42
N THR A 213 -12.44 12.50 -1.39
CA THR A 213 -11.18 13.12 -1.85
C THR A 213 -11.09 13.03 -3.37
N PRO A 214 -10.83 14.14 -4.10
CA PRO A 214 -10.48 14.08 -5.52
C PRO A 214 -9.21 13.26 -5.75
N VAL A 215 -9.20 12.37 -6.74
CA VAL A 215 -8.04 11.49 -7.03
C VAL A 215 -6.74 12.27 -7.22
N GLY A 216 -6.79 13.45 -7.85
CA GLY A 216 -5.62 14.31 -8.07
C GLY A 216 -5.00 14.89 -6.79
N GLU A 217 -5.74 14.85 -5.67
CA GLU A 217 -5.29 15.37 -4.37
C GLU A 217 -4.74 14.28 -3.46
N ALA A 218 -4.91 12.99 -3.80
CA ALA A 218 -4.47 11.86 -2.97
C ALA A 218 -2.96 11.88 -2.65
N ASN A 219 -2.14 12.49 -3.51
CA ASN A 219 -0.71 12.77 -3.29
C ASN A 219 0.11 11.57 -2.76
N LEU A 220 -0.04 10.40 -3.40
CA LEU A 220 0.51 9.13 -2.91
C LEU A 220 2.04 9.06 -2.82
N ALA A 221 2.78 9.95 -3.50
CA ALA A 221 4.24 10.04 -3.38
C ALA A 221 4.70 10.28 -1.92
N THR A 222 3.80 10.86 -1.11
CA THR A 222 3.99 11.10 0.33
C THR A 222 4.24 9.81 1.11
N ILE A 223 3.65 8.68 0.69
CA ILE A 223 3.78 7.38 1.38
C ILE A 223 5.26 6.95 1.45
N SER A 224 5.98 7.04 0.34
CA SER A 224 7.39 6.66 0.27
C SER A 224 8.29 7.63 1.06
N ASP A 225 8.00 8.94 1.04
CA ASP A 225 8.73 9.93 1.87
C ASP A 225 8.50 9.68 3.36
N MET A 226 7.23 9.51 3.78
CA MET A 226 6.89 9.22 5.18
C MET A 226 7.59 7.95 5.68
N ALA A 227 7.60 6.88 4.89
CA ALA A 227 8.24 5.62 5.27
C ALA A 227 9.73 5.80 5.50
N ALA A 228 10.40 6.56 4.63
CA ALA A 228 11.84 6.85 4.75
C ALA A 228 12.15 7.81 5.90
N ARG A 229 11.33 8.85 6.06
CA ARG A 229 11.53 9.93 7.03
C ARG A 229 11.32 9.49 8.46
N PHE A 230 10.19 8.85 8.73
CA PHE A 230 9.81 8.43 10.07
C PHE A 230 10.31 7.04 10.43
N GLU A 231 10.96 6.36 9.47
CA GLU A 231 11.37 4.96 9.56
C GLU A 231 10.20 4.14 10.11
N ALA A 232 9.09 4.06 9.37
CA ALA A 232 7.86 3.47 9.86
C ALA A 232 7.18 2.64 8.78
N ASN A 233 6.34 1.70 9.22
CA ASN A 233 5.34 1.11 8.33
C ASN A 233 4.33 2.20 7.97
N VAL A 234 4.17 2.45 6.67
CA VAL A 234 3.22 3.45 6.17
C VAL A 234 2.19 2.76 5.29
N GLY A 235 0.92 3.12 5.49
CA GLY A 235 -0.20 2.70 4.67
C GLY A 235 -0.97 3.89 4.09
N LEU A 236 -2.18 3.62 3.62
CA LEU A 236 -3.12 4.62 3.13
C LEU A 236 -4.48 4.44 3.81
N SER A 237 -5.06 5.53 4.30
CA SER A 237 -6.48 5.67 4.62
C SER A 237 -7.13 6.47 3.49
N ASP A 238 -8.00 5.84 2.71
CA ASP A 238 -8.43 6.39 1.42
C ASP A 238 -9.90 6.79 1.39
N HIS A 239 -10.18 8.06 1.06
CA HIS A 239 -11.53 8.61 0.93
C HIS A 239 -11.89 8.97 -0.53
N THR A 240 -11.12 8.48 -1.51
CA THR A 240 -11.47 8.65 -2.93
C THR A 240 -12.60 7.71 -3.35
N MET A 241 -13.26 7.96 -4.48
CA MET A 241 -14.27 7.03 -5.02
C MET A 241 -13.65 5.80 -5.72
N SER A 242 -12.31 5.73 -5.85
CA SER A 242 -11.64 4.79 -6.76
C SER A 242 -10.89 3.70 -6.01
N THR A 243 -10.93 2.47 -6.50
CA THR A 243 -10.02 1.41 -6.06
C THR A 243 -8.60 1.57 -6.61
N ALA A 244 -8.40 2.39 -7.66
CA ALA A 244 -7.09 2.56 -8.28
C ALA A 244 -6.09 3.27 -7.36
N VAL A 245 -6.56 4.16 -6.47
CA VAL A 245 -5.71 4.94 -5.56
C VAL A 245 -5.04 4.02 -4.52
N PRO A 246 -5.78 3.16 -3.79
CA PRO A 246 -5.18 2.15 -2.91
C PRO A 246 -4.23 1.19 -3.63
N VAL A 247 -4.57 0.75 -4.84
CA VAL A 247 -3.73 -0.15 -5.65
C VAL A 247 -2.39 0.51 -5.99
N ALA A 248 -2.43 1.77 -6.42
CA ALA A 248 -1.22 2.56 -6.67
C ALA A 248 -0.41 2.81 -5.39
N ALA A 249 -1.07 3.01 -4.25
CA ALA A 249 -0.41 3.19 -2.96
C ALA A 249 0.42 1.96 -2.55
N VAL A 250 -0.10 0.75 -2.77
CA VAL A 250 0.65 -0.50 -2.53
C VAL A 250 1.90 -0.59 -3.41
N ALA A 251 1.81 -0.19 -4.68
CA ALA A 251 2.97 -0.14 -5.57
C ALA A 251 4.05 0.84 -5.05
N LEU A 252 3.65 1.90 -4.34
CA LEU A 252 4.54 2.88 -3.69
C LEU A 252 5.01 2.46 -2.29
N GLY A 253 4.61 1.27 -1.82
CA GLY A 253 5.08 0.69 -0.58
C GLY A 253 4.10 0.74 0.59
N ALA A 254 2.83 1.12 0.37
CA ALA A 254 1.81 1.05 1.41
C ALA A 254 1.66 -0.40 1.93
N VAL A 255 1.69 -0.57 3.25
CA VAL A 255 1.58 -1.89 3.92
C VAL A 255 0.23 -2.12 4.59
N ILE A 256 -0.56 -1.06 4.76
CA ILE A 256 -1.94 -1.09 5.24
C ILE A 256 -2.79 -0.28 4.27
N ILE A 257 -3.99 -0.77 3.97
CA ILE A 257 -5.02 -0.06 3.20
C ILE A 257 -6.30 -0.02 4.02
N GLU A 258 -6.82 1.18 4.28
CA GLU A 258 -8.09 1.39 4.96
C GLU A 258 -9.09 2.06 4.02
N LYS A 259 -10.32 1.51 3.99
CA LYS A 259 -11.39 1.96 3.11
C LYS A 259 -12.75 1.81 3.79
N HIS A 260 -13.59 2.84 3.70
CA HIS A 260 -14.98 2.75 4.17
C HIS A 260 -15.79 1.79 3.30
N ILE A 261 -16.75 1.09 3.90
CA ILE A 261 -17.63 0.14 3.20
C ILE A 261 -19.10 0.40 3.52
N THR A 262 -19.97 0.13 2.55
CA THR A 262 -21.44 0.18 2.69
C THR A 262 -22.07 -1.00 1.96
N LEU A 263 -23.32 -1.34 2.28
CA LEU A 263 -24.06 -2.38 1.54
C LEU A 263 -24.53 -1.85 0.18
N ALA A 264 -25.00 -0.61 0.16
CA ALA A 264 -25.39 0.13 -1.03
C ALA A 264 -25.33 1.62 -0.71
N ARG A 265 -24.72 2.43 -1.59
CA ARG A 265 -24.69 3.89 -1.41
C ARG A 265 -26.09 4.50 -1.47
N ALA A 266 -26.98 3.88 -2.22
CA ALA A 266 -28.38 4.28 -2.37
C ALA A 266 -29.17 4.24 -1.04
N ASP A 267 -28.70 3.50 -0.04
CA ASP A 267 -29.32 3.45 1.29
C ASP A 267 -29.06 4.73 2.11
N GLY A 268 -28.17 5.62 1.64
CA GLY A 268 -27.71 6.78 2.38
C GLY A 268 -26.93 6.38 3.64
N GLY A 269 -26.78 7.36 4.54
CA GLY A 269 -25.95 7.26 5.73
C GLY A 269 -24.84 8.32 5.73
N PRO A 270 -24.23 8.61 6.89
CA PRO A 270 -23.27 9.70 7.04
C PRO A 270 -22.09 9.63 6.07
N ASP A 271 -21.61 8.42 5.77
CA ASP A 271 -20.38 8.18 4.99
C ASP A 271 -20.61 7.36 3.71
N ALA A 272 -21.87 7.08 3.37
CA ALA A 272 -22.21 6.13 2.32
C ALA A 272 -21.70 6.58 0.94
N GLU A 273 -21.67 7.89 0.67
CA GLU A 273 -21.31 8.45 -0.64
C GLU A 273 -19.93 7.98 -1.14
N PHE A 274 -18.94 7.93 -0.25
CA PHE A 274 -17.54 7.62 -0.59
C PHE A 274 -17.09 6.21 -0.18
N SER A 275 -18.00 5.43 0.40
CA SER A 275 -17.75 4.06 0.83
C SER A 275 -17.81 3.08 -0.35
N LEU A 276 -17.07 1.97 -0.29
CA LEU A 276 -17.15 0.91 -1.30
C LEU A 276 -18.34 -0.01 -1.07
N GLU A 277 -18.99 -0.41 -2.16
CA GLU A 277 -19.99 -1.49 -2.15
C GLU A 277 -19.31 -2.88 -2.19
N PRO A 278 -20.03 -3.98 -1.90
CA PRO A 278 -19.45 -5.32 -1.74
C PRO A 278 -18.54 -5.78 -2.90
N ASP A 279 -18.98 -5.58 -4.15
CA ASP A 279 -18.21 -6.00 -5.34
C ASP A 279 -16.92 -5.18 -5.50
N GLU A 280 -16.97 -3.89 -5.15
CA GLU A 280 -15.81 -2.99 -5.21
C GLU A 280 -14.80 -3.31 -4.11
N LEU A 281 -15.27 -3.72 -2.92
CA LEU A 281 -14.39 -4.19 -1.84
C LEU A 281 -13.67 -5.49 -2.24
N ALA A 282 -14.39 -6.47 -2.78
CA ALA A 282 -13.79 -7.71 -3.27
C ALA A 282 -12.78 -7.47 -4.39
N GLN A 283 -13.09 -6.53 -5.30
CA GLN A 283 -12.17 -6.07 -6.32
C GLN A 283 -10.94 -5.41 -5.72
N LEU A 284 -11.11 -4.52 -4.74
CA LEU A 284 -10.01 -3.84 -4.05
C LEU A 284 -9.05 -4.85 -3.43
N VAL A 285 -9.55 -5.81 -2.64
CA VAL A 285 -8.73 -6.84 -1.97
C VAL A 285 -7.88 -7.61 -2.98
N THR A 286 -8.49 -8.04 -4.09
CA THR A 286 -7.77 -8.75 -5.15
C THR A 286 -6.69 -7.85 -5.77
N GLN A 287 -7.04 -6.62 -6.12
CA GLN A 287 -6.13 -5.73 -6.84
C GLN A 287 -4.95 -5.23 -5.99
N VAL A 288 -5.14 -4.99 -4.69
CA VAL A 288 -4.02 -4.59 -3.80
C VAL A 288 -3.05 -5.74 -3.60
N HIS A 289 -3.54 -6.97 -3.55
CA HIS A 289 -2.69 -8.15 -3.50
C HIS A 289 -1.89 -8.33 -4.80
N ASP A 290 -2.54 -8.20 -5.96
CA ASP A 290 -1.88 -8.25 -7.27
C ASP A 290 -0.81 -7.15 -7.40
N ALA A 291 -1.10 -5.92 -6.94
CA ALA A 291 -0.14 -4.82 -6.93
C ALA A 291 1.07 -5.11 -6.04
N TRP A 292 0.87 -5.71 -4.86
CA TRP A 292 1.96 -6.12 -3.98
C TRP A 292 2.85 -7.18 -4.64
N GLN A 293 2.26 -8.19 -5.29
CA GLN A 293 3.01 -9.19 -6.04
C GLN A 293 3.78 -8.56 -7.23
N ALA A 294 3.14 -7.62 -7.94
CA ALA A 294 3.71 -6.96 -9.10
C ALA A 294 4.86 -5.99 -8.75
N ARG A 295 4.81 -5.37 -7.57
CA ARG A 295 5.87 -4.47 -7.07
C ARG A 295 7.24 -5.15 -7.09
N GLY A 296 7.29 -6.41 -6.64
CA GLY A 296 8.48 -7.25 -6.66
C GLY A 296 9.69 -6.61 -5.98
N GLU A 297 10.87 -6.94 -6.51
CA GLU A 297 12.16 -6.44 -6.06
C GLU A 297 12.93 -5.84 -7.25
N VAL A 298 13.77 -4.84 -6.98
CA VAL A 298 14.64 -4.25 -8.00
C VAL A 298 15.59 -5.33 -8.54
N GLY A 299 15.50 -5.61 -9.84
CA GLY A 299 16.35 -6.60 -10.48
C GLY A 299 16.36 -6.50 -12.00
N TYR A 300 17.54 -6.73 -12.58
CA TYR A 300 17.75 -6.75 -14.04
C TYR A 300 17.92 -8.17 -14.59
N SER A 301 17.72 -9.16 -13.73
CA SER A 301 17.73 -10.57 -14.08
C SER A 301 16.49 -10.93 -14.89
N ARG A 302 16.69 -11.78 -15.89
CA ARG A 302 15.59 -12.33 -16.69
C ARG A 302 14.65 -13.12 -15.79
N LYS A 303 13.36 -12.97 -16.02
CA LYS A 303 12.34 -13.79 -15.38
C LYS A 303 12.27 -15.15 -16.07
N PRO A 304 11.91 -16.23 -15.36
CA PRO A 304 11.77 -17.55 -15.96
C PRO A 304 10.82 -17.60 -17.17
N SER A 305 9.76 -16.78 -17.16
CA SER A 305 8.81 -16.64 -18.26
C SER A 305 9.44 -16.13 -19.57
N GLU A 306 10.61 -15.49 -19.51
CA GLU A 306 11.33 -14.99 -20.69
C GLU A 306 12.24 -16.05 -21.34
N ALA A 307 12.45 -17.21 -20.70
CA ALA A 307 13.43 -18.20 -21.18
C ALA A 307 13.10 -18.71 -22.60
N ALA A 308 11.82 -18.99 -22.87
CA ALA A 308 11.35 -19.40 -24.20
C ALA A 308 11.47 -18.29 -25.25
N MET A 309 11.64 -17.02 -24.83
CA MET A 309 11.76 -15.87 -25.71
C MET A 309 13.20 -15.60 -26.18
N LEU A 310 14.21 -16.23 -25.54
CA LEU A 310 15.62 -16.04 -25.88
C LEU A 310 15.93 -16.33 -27.36
N PRO A 311 15.42 -17.40 -28.00
CA PRO A 311 15.65 -17.65 -29.42
C PRO A 311 15.05 -16.58 -30.35
N PHE A 312 14.14 -15.72 -29.90
CA PHE A 312 13.60 -14.63 -30.72
C PHE A 312 14.43 -13.34 -30.64
N ARG A 313 15.54 -13.34 -29.90
CA ARG A 313 16.51 -12.24 -29.93
C ARG A 313 17.31 -12.26 -31.24
N ARG A 314 17.93 -11.14 -31.57
CA ARG A 314 18.90 -11.11 -32.67
C ARG A 314 20.22 -11.70 -32.19
N SER A 315 20.89 -12.41 -33.07
CA SER A 315 22.28 -12.83 -32.94
C SER A 315 22.97 -12.78 -34.31
N LEU A 316 24.26 -13.04 -34.35
CA LEU A 316 25.02 -13.02 -35.60
C LEU A 316 24.85 -14.34 -36.33
N TYR A 317 24.49 -14.23 -37.59
CA TYR A 317 24.21 -15.34 -38.47
C TYR A 317 24.88 -15.13 -39.82
N VAL A 318 25.32 -16.24 -40.38
CA VAL A 318 25.79 -16.34 -41.75
C VAL A 318 24.59 -16.23 -42.69
N VAL A 319 24.57 -15.24 -43.57
CA VAL A 319 23.44 -14.92 -44.47
C VAL A 319 23.69 -15.24 -45.95
N ALA A 320 24.94 -15.57 -46.28
CA ALA A 320 25.40 -16.17 -47.54
C ALA A 320 26.48 -17.21 -47.19
N ASP A 321 26.67 -18.26 -47.99
CA ASP A 321 27.74 -19.23 -47.74
C ASP A 321 29.11 -18.53 -47.70
N VAL A 322 30.00 -18.94 -46.79
CA VAL A 322 31.33 -18.37 -46.57
C VAL A 322 32.36 -19.50 -46.59
N ALA A 323 33.39 -19.40 -47.43
CA ALA A 323 34.45 -20.40 -47.52
C ALA A 323 35.51 -20.23 -46.41
N GLU A 324 36.24 -21.31 -46.08
CA GLU A 324 37.43 -21.23 -45.22
C GLU A 324 38.41 -20.15 -45.71
N GLY A 325 38.86 -19.31 -44.79
CA GLY A 325 39.75 -18.17 -45.06
C GLY A 325 39.06 -16.94 -45.67
N GLU A 326 37.78 -17.00 -46.03
CA GLU A 326 37.01 -15.85 -46.56
C GLU A 326 36.76 -14.79 -45.46
N ILE A 327 36.71 -13.51 -45.86
CA ILE A 327 36.52 -12.39 -44.92
C ILE A 327 35.04 -12.22 -44.58
N PHE A 328 34.72 -12.07 -43.30
CA PHE A 328 33.39 -11.66 -42.85
C PHE A 328 33.13 -10.19 -43.17
N ASP A 329 32.01 -9.93 -43.86
CA ASP A 329 31.54 -8.60 -44.22
C ASP A 329 30.03 -8.44 -43.95
N ASN A 330 29.46 -7.28 -44.32
CA ASN A 330 28.04 -7.01 -44.10
C ASN A 330 27.10 -7.79 -45.05
N ASN A 331 27.63 -8.41 -46.10
CA ASN A 331 26.86 -9.19 -47.07
C ASN A 331 26.75 -10.65 -46.65
N ASN A 332 27.74 -11.19 -45.94
CA ASN A 332 27.78 -12.59 -45.55
C ASN A 332 27.52 -12.84 -44.05
N VAL A 333 27.68 -11.86 -43.16
CA VAL A 333 27.28 -11.95 -41.74
C VAL A 333 26.42 -10.77 -41.34
N ARG A 334 25.29 -11.05 -40.70
CA ARG A 334 24.36 -10.02 -40.22
C ARG A 334 23.82 -10.36 -38.85
N SER A 335 23.50 -9.32 -38.08
CA SER A 335 22.63 -9.44 -36.91
C SER A 335 21.21 -9.72 -37.39
N ILE A 336 20.70 -10.93 -37.23
CA ILE A 336 19.31 -11.32 -37.56
C ILE A 336 18.76 -12.27 -36.48
N ARG A 337 17.49 -12.66 -36.58
CA ARG A 337 16.92 -13.73 -35.75
C ARG A 337 17.18 -15.09 -36.40
N PRO A 338 17.26 -16.19 -35.64
CA PRO A 338 17.02 -16.31 -34.19
C PRO A 338 18.26 -15.93 -33.33
N GLY A 339 18.15 -16.11 -32.01
CA GLY A 339 19.11 -15.67 -31.00
C GLY A 339 20.08 -16.76 -30.55
N LEU A 340 20.58 -17.58 -31.47
CA LEU A 340 21.42 -18.76 -31.18
C LEU A 340 22.91 -18.58 -31.51
N GLY A 341 23.27 -17.53 -32.24
CA GLY A 341 24.67 -17.19 -32.55
C GLY A 341 25.25 -16.16 -31.58
N LEU A 342 26.37 -15.55 -31.97
CA LEU A 342 27.05 -14.52 -31.18
C LEU A 342 26.18 -13.27 -30.92
N PRO A 343 26.37 -12.57 -29.80
CA PRO A 343 25.72 -11.30 -29.52
C PRO A 343 25.92 -10.26 -30.64
N PRO A 344 24.88 -9.50 -31.04
CA PRO A 344 25.00 -8.50 -32.10
C PRO A 344 26.09 -7.43 -31.90
N ARG A 345 26.44 -7.15 -30.64
CA ARG A 345 27.49 -6.18 -30.27
C ARG A 345 28.89 -6.60 -30.72
N GLU A 346 29.08 -7.87 -31.08
CA GLU A 346 30.36 -8.45 -31.50
C GLU A 346 30.61 -8.29 -33.00
N LEU A 347 29.61 -7.83 -33.77
CA LEU A 347 29.73 -7.67 -35.22
C LEU A 347 30.91 -6.78 -35.64
N PRO A 348 31.16 -5.61 -35.02
CA PRO A 348 32.30 -4.77 -35.41
C PRO A 348 33.66 -5.44 -35.25
N GLN A 349 33.81 -6.37 -34.30
CA GLN A 349 35.06 -7.11 -34.07
C GLN A 349 35.22 -8.27 -35.07
N ILE A 350 34.11 -8.75 -35.63
CA ILE A 350 34.06 -9.88 -36.57
C ILE A 350 34.28 -9.39 -38.00
N LEU A 351 33.73 -8.23 -38.37
CA LEU A 351 33.91 -7.67 -39.71
C LEU A 351 35.40 -7.48 -40.01
N GLY A 352 35.86 -8.01 -41.14
CA GLY A 352 37.27 -8.00 -41.54
C GLY A 352 38.10 -9.20 -41.05
N ARG A 353 37.56 -10.04 -40.17
CA ARG A 353 38.16 -11.33 -39.77
C ARG A 353 37.91 -12.40 -40.81
N ARG A 354 38.65 -13.51 -40.73
CA ARG A 354 38.50 -14.66 -41.65
C ARG A 354 37.73 -15.80 -41.00
N ALA A 355 36.98 -16.55 -41.81
CA ALA A 355 36.31 -17.77 -41.39
C ALA A 355 37.32 -18.91 -41.21
N SER A 356 37.26 -19.61 -40.07
CA SER A 356 38.17 -20.72 -39.76
C SER A 356 37.83 -22.05 -40.45
N ARG A 357 36.68 -22.07 -41.14
CA ARG A 357 36.13 -23.22 -41.87
C ARG A 357 35.03 -22.74 -42.81
N ASP A 358 34.56 -23.64 -43.68
CA ASP A 358 33.37 -23.41 -44.47
C ASP A 358 32.11 -23.26 -43.58
N LEU A 359 31.27 -22.26 -43.88
CA LEU A 359 30.03 -21.94 -43.17
C LEU A 359 28.87 -21.77 -44.16
N ALA A 360 27.80 -22.54 -43.97
CA ALA A 360 26.61 -22.43 -44.80
C ALA A 360 25.70 -21.26 -44.35
N ARG A 361 24.96 -20.68 -45.30
CA ARG A 361 23.86 -19.74 -45.03
C ARG A 361 22.89 -20.33 -44.01
N GLY A 362 22.53 -19.53 -43.01
CA GLY A 362 21.65 -19.93 -41.91
C GLY A 362 22.41 -20.50 -40.71
N THR A 363 23.74 -20.55 -40.75
CA THR A 363 24.55 -20.96 -39.59
C THR A 363 24.55 -19.87 -38.52
N PRO A 364 24.22 -20.18 -37.24
CA PRO A 364 24.50 -19.29 -36.12
C PRO A 364 26.01 -19.15 -35.99
N LEU A 365 26.51 -17.93 -36.09
CA LEU A 365 27.95 -17.70 -35.97
C LEU A 365 28.39 -17.99 -34.52
N ALA A 366 29.52 -18.67 -34.34
CA ALA A 366 30.14 -18.96 -33.05
C ALA A 366 31.60 -18.48 -33.03
N HIS A 367 32.19 -18.33 -31.84
CA HIS A 367 33.59 -17.87 -31.70
C HIS A 367 34.58 -18.78 -32.43
N GLY A 368 34.33 -20.10 -32.47
CA GLY A 368 35.18 -21.07 -33.16
C GLY A 368 35.12 -21.00 -34.68
N ASP A 369 34.21 -20.21 -35.26
CA ASP A 369 34.07 -20.01 -36.71
C ASP A 369 34.98 -18.87 -37.23
N ILE A 370 35.73 -18.21 -36.35
CA ILE A 370 36.54 -17.03 -36.63
C ILE A 370 38.01 -17.37 -36.37
N ASP A 371 38.87 -17.19 -37.38
CA ASP A 371 40.33 -17.33 -37.22
C ASP A 371 40.88 -16.30 -36.24
N GLU A 372 41.92 -16.67 -35.47
CA GLU A 372 42.58 -15.86 -34.43
C GLU A 372 43.09 -14.48 -34.89
#